data_AF-A0A0M3JFL3-F1
#
_entry.id   AF-A0A0M3JFL3-F1
#
_cell.length_a   1.000
_cell.length_b   1.000
_cell.length_c   1.000
_cell.angle_alpha   90.00
_cell.angle_beta   90.00
_cell.angle_gamma   90.00
#
_symmetry.space_group_name_H-M   'P 1'
#
loop_
_entity.id
_entity.type
_entity.pdbx_description
1 polymer ?
#
loop_
_entity_poly.entity_id
_entity_poly.type
_entity_poly.pdbx_seq_one_letter_code
_entity_poly.pdbx_strand_id
1 'polypeptide(L)' 'MASSRESKITGDTTKRILLLGAGMVSDPVAKYFASKPDVAVTVATESPSDGQRLMSIGDNINSVVIDINREYQQLDDLIR' A
#
# COMPACT_ATOMS: atom_id res chain seq x y z
N MET A 1 -4.34 36.69 -26.47
CA MET A 1 -4.62 36.18 -25.11
C MET A 1 -4.78 34.67 -25.21
N ALA A 2 -3.74 33.90 -24.88
CA ALA A 2 -3.81 32.44 -24.88
C ALA A 2 -4.19 31.97 -23.47
N SER A 3 -5.34 31.33 -23.35
CA SER A 3 -5.84 30.79 -22.09
C SER A 3 -5.10 29.49 -21.78
N SER A 4 -4.16 29.56 -20.83
CA SER A 4 -3.51 28.40 -20.22
C SER A 4 -4.58 27.58 -19.49
N ARG A 5 -5.02 26.46 -20.06
CA ARG A 5 -5.78 25.45 -19.31
C ARG A 5 -4.80 24.75 -18.37
N GLU A 6 -4.63 25.26 -17.16
CA GLU A 6 -4.15 24.43 -16.05
C GLU A 6 -5.23 23.38 -15.78
N SER A 7 -5.01 22.17 -16.28
CA SER A 7 -5.75 21.00 -15.85
C SER A 7 -5.48 20.77 -14.38
N LYS A 8 -6.29 21.36 -13.50
CA LYS A 8 -6.33 20.97 -12.08
C LYS A 8 -6.79 19.51 -12.03
N ILE A 9 -5.82 18.60 -11.93
CA ILE A 9 -6.06 17.22 -11.52
C ILE A 9 -6.65 17.33 -10.12
N THR A 10 -7.97 17.30 -10.02
CA THR A 10 -8.68 17.17 -8.75
C THR A 10 -8.73 15.68 -8.45
N GLY A 11 -7.55 15.08 -8.32
CA GLY A 11 -7.38 13.68 -8.00
C GLY A 11 -7.12 13.59 -6.51
N ASP A 12 -7.81 12.66 -5.85
CA ASP A 12 -7.49 12.24 -4.49
C ASP A 12 -5.97 12.06 -4.38
N THR A 13 -5.29 12.91 -3.61
CA THR A 13 -3.82 12.99 -3.54
C THR A 13 -3.20 11.80 -2.80
N THR A 14 -4.02 10.80 -2.49
CA THR A 14 -3.65 9.61 -1.72
C THR A 14 -2.67 8.74 -2.51
N LYS A 15 -1.45 8.62 -1.99
CA LYS A 15 -0.40 7.74 -2.51
C LYS A 15 -0.68 6.31 -2.10
N ARG A 16 -0.59 5.37 -3.05
CA ARG A 16 -0.78 3.95 -2.80
C ARG A 16 0.58 3.26 -2.73
N ILE A 17 0.80 2.47 -1.68
CA ILE A 17 2.05 1.74 -1.42
C ILE A 17 1.75 0.25 -1.32
N LEU A 18 2.46 -0.56 -2.11
CA LEU A 18 2.49 -2.00 -1.97
C LEU A 18 3.76 -2.40 -1.20
N LEU A 19 3.59 -3.05 -0.05
CA LEU A 19 4.66 -3.61 0.76
C LEU A 19 4.68 -5.13 0.60
N LEU A 20 5.72 -5.66 -0.04
CA LEU A 20 5.92 -7.10 -0.20
C LEU A 20 6.72 -7.66 0.99
N GLY A 21 6.09 -8.49 1.80
CA GLY A 21 6.66 -9.11 2.99
C GLY A 21 6.31 -8.40 4.30
N ALA A 22 6.25 -9.18 5.39
CA ALA A 22 5.80 -8.72 6.71
C ALA A 22 6.79 -9.11 7.84
N GLY A 23 8.08 -9.05 7.54
CA GLY A 23 9.16 -9.35 8.49
C GLY A 23 9.57 -8.17 9.38
N MET A 24 10.72 -8.29 10.05
CA MET A 24 11.20 -7.30 11.04
C MET A 24 11.34 -5.87 10.50
N VAL A 25 11.64 -5.70 9.21
CA VAL A 25 11.80 -4.38 8.57
C VAL A 25 10.45 -3.76 8.22
N SER A 26 9.40 -4.56 8.07
CA SER A 26 8.08 -4.08 7.68
C SER A 26 7.42 -3.25 8.80
N ASP A 27 7.76 -3.48 10.07
CA ASP A 27 7.22 -2.74 11.22
C ASP A 27 7.56 -1.24 11.22
N PRO A 28 8.84 -0.82 11.17
CA PRO A 28 9.17 0.61 11.11
C PRO A 28 8.65 1.26 9.82
N VAL A 29 8.60 0.52 8.70
CA VAL A 29 8.04 1.00 7.44
C VAL A 29 6.54 1.26 7.56
N ALA A 30 5.79 0.30 8.11
CA ALA A 30 4.36 0.43 8.38
C ALA A 30 4.09 1.59 9.35
N LYS A 31 4.85 1.71 10.44
CA LYS A 31 4.73 2.84 11.39
C LYS A 31 4.98 4.20 10.72
N TYR A 32 5.98 4.28 9.85
CA TYR A 32 6.28 5.51 9.13
C TYR A 32 5.11 5.92 8.22
N PHE A 33 4.57 5.00 7.42
CA PHE A 33 3.48 5.31 6.51
C PHE A 33 2.11 5.42 7.18
N ALA A 34 1.88 4.75 8.31
CA ALA A 34 0.70 4.92 9.14
C ALA A 34 0.52 6.36 9.63
N SER A 35 1.62 7.10 9.81
CA SER A 35 1.59 8.50 10.22
C SER A 35 1.21 9.48 9.09
N LYS A 36 1.05 9.01 7.85
CA LYS A 36 0.84 9.85 6.67
C LYS A 36 -0.65 9.84 6.27
N PRO A 37 -1.35 10.98 6.37
CA PRO A 37 -2.79 11.04 6.05
C PRO A 37 -3.07 10.89 4.55
N ASP A 38 -2.08 11.11 3.69
CA ASP A 38 -2.16 11.01 2.23
C ASP A 38 -1.61 9.67 1.70
N VAL A 39 -1.56 8.62 2.52
CA VAL A 39 -0.99 7.32 2.13
C VAL A 39 -1.94 6.18 2.48
N ALA A 40 -2.11 5.24 1.56
CA ALA A 40 -2.72 3.95 1.79
C ALA A 40 -1.69 2.84 1.53
N VAL A 41 -1.52 1.92 2.47
CA VAL A 41 -0.56 0.81 2.39
C VAL A 41 -1.31 -0.51 2.20
N THR A 42 -0.87 -1.32 1.26
CA THR A 42 -1.29 -2.71 1.11
C THR A 42 -0.11 -3.61 1.37
N VAL A 43 -0.21 -4.48 2.38
CA VAL A 43 0.81 -5.47 2.73
C VAL A 43 0.47 -6.80 2.07
N ALA A 44 1.30 -7.22 1.12
CA ALA A 44 1.22 -8.54 0.50
C ALA A 44 2.21 -9.50 1.18
N THR A 45 1.71 -10.57 1.81
CA THR A 45 2.53 -11.53 2.54
C THR A 45 1.92 -12.94 2.50
N GLU A 46 2.74 -13.97 2.58
CA GLU A 46 2.26 -15.36 2.70
C GLU A 46 1.67 -15.68 4.09
N SER A 47 1.98 -14.87 5.11
CA SER A 47 1.62 -15.08 6.51
C SER A 47 0.42 -14.21 6.91
N PRO A 48 -0.79 -14.79 7.10
CA PRO A 48 -1.96 -14.02 7.50
C PRO A 48 -1.77 -13.32 8.86
N SER A 49 -1.08 -13.97 9.79
CA SER A 49 -0.80 -13.41 11.12
C SER A 49 0.10 -12.18 11.06
N ASP A 50 1.11 -12.17 10.19
CA ASP A 50 2.00 -11.01 10.05
C ASP A 50 1.30 -9.85 9.33
N GLY A 51 0.43 -10.16 8.37
CA GLY A 51 -0.46 -9.18 7.74
C GLY A 51 -1.37 -8.49 8.75
N GLN A 52 -2.09 -9.27 9.58
CA GLN A 52 -2.95 -8.75 10.64
C GLN A 52 -2.19 -7.91 11.66
N ARG A 53 -0.98 -8.34 12.03
CA ARG A 53 -0.09 -7.60 12.92
C ARG A 53 0.26 -6.22 12.37
N LEU A 54 0.58 -6.11 11.08
CA LEU A 54 0.86 -4.83 10.44
C LEU A 54 -0.39 -3.96 10.26
N MET A 55 -1.56 -4.54 9.99
CA MET A 55 -2.84 -3.80 9.95
C MET A 55 -3.16 -3.15 11.30
N SER A 56 -2.78 -3.78 12.43
CA SER A 56 -3.01 -3.20 13.75
C SER A 56 -2.21 -1.92 14.04
N ILE A 57 -1.26 -1.55 13.17
CA ILE A 57 -0.42 -0.36 13.33
C ILE A 57 -1.16 0.92 12.90
N GLY A 58 -2.11 0.84 11.97
CA GLY A 58 -2.86 2.01 11.51
C GLY A 58 -3.99 1.69 10.54
N ASP A 59 -5.04 2.52 10.57
CA ASP A 59 -6.28 2.32 9.80
C ASP A 59 -6.10 2.45 8.28
N ASN A 60 -4.99 3.00 7.83
CA ASN A 60 -4.63 3.16 6.42
C ASN A 60 -3.81 1.97 5.86
N ILE A 61 -3.71 0.88 6.62
CA ILE A 61 -2.98 -0.34 6.24
C ILE A 61 -3.96 -1.49 6.03
N ASN A 62 -3.94 -2.07 4.83
CA ASN A 62 -4.64 -3.29 4.47
C ASN A 62 -3.64 -4.43 4.26
N SER A 63 -4.09 -5.68 4.36
CA SER A 63 -3.27 -6.84 4.03
C SER A 63 -3.95 -7.77 3.04
N VAL A 64 -3.15 -8.34 2.15
CA VAL A 64 -3.52 -9.37 1.18
C VAL A 64 -2.61 -10.57 1.39
N VAL A 65 -3.20 -11.75 1.54
CA VAL A 65 -2.44 -13.00 1.57
C VAL A 65 -2.11 -13.39 0.15
N ILE A 66 -0.83 -13.59 -0.15
CA ILE A 66 -0.35 -13.96 -1.48
C ILE A 66 0.96 -14.76 -1.40
N ASP A 67 1.04 -15.85 -2.17
CA ASP A 67 2.29 -16.53 -2.52
C ASP A 67 2.79 -16.00 -3.86
N ILE A 68 3.79 -15.11 -3.82
CA ILE A 68 4.35 -14.44 -5.01
C ILE A 68 4.96 -15.40 -6.04
N ASN A 69 5.27 -16.64 -5.67
CA ASN A 69 5.81 -17.64 -6.58
C ASN A 69 4.72 -18.46 -7.28
N ARG A 70 3.47 -18.33 -6.84
CA ARG A 70 2.32 -19.09 -7.39
C ARG A 70 1.26 -18.17 -8.00
N GLU A 71 1.06 -17.00 -7.41
CA GLU A 71 -0.08 -16.11 -7.68
C GLU A 71 0.36 -14.86 -8.46
N TYR A 72 1.10 -15.06 -9.56
CA TYR A 72 1.63 -13.96 -10.38
C TYR A 72 0.57 -12.99 -10.89
N GLN A 73 -0.62 -13.48 -11.25
CA GLN A 73 -1.71 -12.63 -11.73
C GLN A 73 -2.22 -11.70 -10.63
N GLN A 74 -2.39 -12.20 -9.42
CA GLN A 74 -2.82 -11.39 -8.28
C GLN A 74 -1.77 -10.34 -7.93
N LEU A 75 -0.48 -10.67 -8.05
CA LEU A 75 0.60 -9.70 -7.88
C LEU A 75 0.55 -8.59 -8.95
N ASP A 76 0.31 -8.95 -10.22
CA ASP A 76 0.16 -7.99 -11.31
C ASP A 76 -1.05 -7.06 -11.08
N ASP A 77 -2.17 -7.59 -10.58
CA ASP A 77 -3.36 -6.82 -10.23
C ASP A 77 -3.11 -5.84 -9.06
N LEU A 78 -2.16 -6.14 -8.15
CA LEU A 78 -1.77 -5.25 -7.05
C LEU A 78 -0.83 -4.11 -7.48
N ILE A 79 -0.14 -4.25 -8.61
CA ILE A 79 0.82 -3.26 -9.13
C ILE A 79 0.14 -2.21 -10.01
N ARG A 80 -0.99 -2.54 -10.64
CA ARG A 80 -1.72 -1.71 -11.61
C ARG A 80 -2.67 -0.70 -10.94
#